data_AF-A0A1C7N8P1-F1
#
_entry.id   AF-A0A1C7N8P1-F1
#
_cell.length_a   1.000
_cell.length_b   1.000
_cell.length_c   1.000
_cell.angle_alpha   90.00
_cell.angle_beta   90.00
_cell.angle_gamma   90.00
#
_symmetry.space_group_name_H-M   'P 1'
#
loop_
_entity.id
_entity.type
_entity.pdbx_description
1 polymer ?
#
loop_
_entity_poly.entity_id
_entity_poly.type
_entity_poly.pdbx_seq_one_letter_code
_entity_poly.pdbx_strand_id
1 'polypeptide(L)'
;MLATRTLVKTISQNPVAFRNTLATAPALGVRHFNASRKAQEQCAAAESELLRQQRKVRPVSPHLSIYQPQITWYLSGAHRLTGVAAGGAFYLGALAYLAAPAFGVHVDTAAIISSAAAAPVAAKVLAKATVAAPFVFHSLNGVRHLVWDACKMIDIKSVYTTGYAVLGGTAVGTLYLALM
;
A
#
# COMPACT_ATOMS: atom_id res chain seq x y z
N MET A 1 5.84 -55.51 16.51
CA MET A 1 6.72 -54.70 17.40
C MET A 1 7.69 -55.53 18.27
N LEU A 2 7.77 -56.87 18.17
CA LEU A 2 8.72 -57.67 18.97
C LEU A 2 10.05 -57.98 18.27
N ALA A 3 10.12 -58.04 16.93
CA ALA A 3 11.34 -58.41 16.22
C ALA A 3 12.43 -57.30 16.19
N THR A 4 12.03 -56.03 16.27
CA THR A 4 12.96 -54.89 16.26
C THR A 4 13.72 -54.70 17.57
N ARG A 5 13.19 -55.22 18.70
CA ARG A 5 13.85 -55.11 20.00
C ARG A 5 15.02 -56.09 20.16
N THR A 6 15.00 -57.21 19.45
CA THR A 6 16.05 -58.24 19.54
C THR A 6 17.33 -57.82 18.81
N LEU A 7 17.20 -57.20 17.63
CA LEU A 7 18.33 -56.71 16.84
C LEU A 7 19.16 -55.63 17.55
N VAL A 8 18.47 -54.67 18.18
CA VAL A 8 19.15 -53.60 18.95
C VAL A 8 19.92 -54.17 20.14
N LYS A 9 19.39 -55.23 20.78
CA LYS A 9 20.04 -55.88 21.93
C LYS A 9 21.27 -56.70 21.52
N THR A 10 21.28 -57.28 20.33
CA THR A 10 22.46 -57.99 19.80
C THR A 10 23.56 -57.02 19.37
N ILE A 11 23.21 -55.84 18.84
CA ILE A 11 24.17 -54.78 18.45
C ILE A 11 24.86 -54.19 19.68
N SER A 12 24.15 -54.01 20.79
CA SER A 12 24.75 -53.47 22.02
C SER A 12 25.67 -54.46 22.73
N GLN A 13 25.49 -55.77 22.51
CA GLN A 13 26.27 -56.82 23.16
C GLN A 13 27.61 -57.13 22.49
N ASN A 14 27.79 -56.79 21.20
CA ASN A 14 29.05 -57.05 20.47
C ASN A 14 29.35 -55.94 19.43
N PRO A 15 29.76 -54.74 19.87
CA PRO A 15 29.98 -53.59 18.97
C PRO A 15 31.12 -53.81 17.96
N VAL A 16 32.08 -54.70 18.27
CA VAL A 16 33.23 -55.01 17.41
C VAL A 16 32.83 -55.91 16.23
N ALA A 17 31.91 -56.85 16.42
CA ALA A 17 31.45 -57.76 15.37
C ALA A 17 30.65 -57.02 14.28
N PHE A 18 29.83 -56.03 14.68
CA PHE A 18 29.09 -55.17 13.75
C PHE A 18 29.99 -54.22 12.95
N ARG A 19 31.09 -53.77 13.56
CA ARG A 19 32.06 -52.89 12.92
C ARG A 19 32.85 -53.60 11.82
N ASN A 20 33.13 -54.90 12.00
CA ASN A 20 33.87 -55.70 11.01
C ASN A 20 33.00 -56.22 9.85
N THR A 21 31.67 -56.37 10.04
CA THR A 21 30.77 -56.80 8.95
C THR A 21 30.38 -55.68 7.99
N LEU A 22 30.40 -54.41 8.42
CA LEU A 22 30.20 -53.26 7.54
C LEU A 22 31.46 -52.92 6.72
N ALA A 23 32.64 -53.36 7.15
CA ALA A 23 33.91 -53.10 6.48
C ALA A 23 34.15 -53.97 5.22
N THR A 24 33.36 -55.02 5.02
CA THR A 24 33.47 -55.96 3.89
C THR A 24 32.35 -55.83 2.86
N ALA A 25 31.43 -54.87 3.02
CA ALA A 25 30.48 -54.55 1.97
C ALA A 25 31.21 -53.86 0.80
N PRO A 26 31.06 -54.34 -0.45
CA PRO A 26 31.68 -53.66 -1.58
C PRO A 26 31.14 -52.23 -1.62
N ALA A 27 32.04 -51.25 -1.68
CA ALA A 27 31.67 -49.86 -1.85
C ALA A 27 30.82 -49.74 -3.12
N LEU A 28 29.50 -49.67 -2.96
CA LEU A 28 28.56 -49.30 -4.01
C LEU A 28 28.99 -47.90 -4.44
N GLY A 29 29.75 -47.84 -5.55
CA GLY A 29 30.31 -46.62 -6.08
C GLY A 29 29.21 -45.58 -6.22
N VAL A 30 29.25 -44.57 -5.36
CA VAL A 30 28.38 -43.40 -5.47
C VAL A 30 28.80 -42.71 -6.76
N ARG A 31 28.05 -42.96 -7.84
CA ARG A 31 28.21 -42.22 -9.09
C ARG A 31 27.85 -40.78 -8.80
N HIS A 32 28.86 -39.95 -8.54
CA HIS A 32 28.71 -38.51 -8.54
C HIS A 32 28.40 -38.08 -9.97
N PHE A 33 27.11 -37.93 -10.27
CA PHE A 33 26.67 -37.23 -11.48
C PHE A 33 27.04 -35.77 -11.33
N ASN A 34 28.23 -35.39 -11.81
CA ASN A 34 28.58 -33.99 -12.01
C ASN A 34 27.73 -33.46 -13.17
N ALA A 35 26.58 -32.89 -12.85
CA ALA A 35 25.79 -32.15 -13.82
C ALA A 35 26.67 -31.04 -14.42
N SER A 36 26.72 -30.95 -15.74
CA SER A 36 27.41 -29.86 -16.44
C SER A 36 26.89 -28.52 -15.94
N ARG A 37 27.75 -27.52 -15.74
CA ARG A 37 27.35 -26.14 -15.38
C ARG A 37 26.22 -25.62 -16.26
N LYS A 38 26.24 -25.94 -17.56
CA LYS A 38 25.21 -25.54 -18.54
C LYS A 38 23.86 -26.22 -18.26
N ALA A 39 23.88 -27.49 -17.85
CA ALA A 39 22.67 -28.20 -17.42
C ALA A 39 22.15 -27.65 -16.07
N GLN A 40 23.04 -27.23 -15.18
CA GLN A 40 22.67 -26.61 -13.90
C GLN A 40 22.10 -25.19 -14.08
N GLU A 41 22.63 -24.39 -15.01
CA GLU A 41 22.08 -23.08 -15.40
C GLU A 41 20.73 -23.21 -16.11
N GLN A 42 20.58 -24.18 -17.02
CA GLN A 42 19.28 -24.50 -17.65
C GLN A 42 18.25 -24.99 -16.64
N CYS A 43 18.67 -25.81 -15.66
CA CYS A 43 17.81 -26.28 -14.57
C CYS A 43 17.38 -25.11 -13.67
N ALA A 44 18.30 -24.21 -13.31
CA ALA A 44 17.99 -23.02 -12.52
C ALA A 44 17.06 -22.04 -13.26
N ALA A 45 17.26 -21.86 -14.57
CA ALA A 45 16.36 -21.05 -15.40
C ALA A 45 14.96 -21.68 -15.48
N ALA A 46 14.87 -22.99 -15.69
CA ALA A 46 13.61 -23.73 -15.71
C ALA A 46 12.89 -23.71 -14.34
N GLU A 47 13.62 -23.86 -13.24
CA GLU A 47 13.10 -23.73 -11.88
C GLU A 47 12.51 -22.34 -11.63
N SER A 48 13.24 -21.29 -12.04
CA SER A 48 12.79 -19.90 -11.89
C SER A 48 11.49 -19.63 -12.65
N GLU A 49 11.33 -20.26 -13.82
CA GLU A 49 10.13 -20.14 -14.64
C GLU A 49 8.95 -20.91 -14.02
N LEU A 50 9.18 -22.13 -13.50
CA LEU A 50 8.16 -22.86 -12.75
C LEU A 50 7.67 -22.07 -11.53
N LEU A 51 8.57 -21.45 -10.77
CA LEU A 51 8.20 -20.60 -9.63
C LEU A 51 7.43 -19.35 -10.09
N ARG A 52 7.75 -18.77 -11.25
CA ARG A 52 6.99 -17.65 -11.84
C ARG A 52 5.59 -18.10 -12.25
N GLN A 53 5.43 -19.26 -12.87
CA GLN A 53 4.13 -19.82 -13.24
C GLN A 53 3.29 -20.15 -11.99
N GLN A 54 3.91 -20.70 -10.95
CA GLN A 54 3.25 -20.90 -9.66
C GLN A 54 2.83 -19.60 -9.00
N ARG A 55 3.60 -18.50 -9.10
CA ARG A 55 3.22 -17.19 -8.54
C ARG A 55 2.00 -16.58 -9.23
N LYS A 56 1.79 -16.84 -10.53
CA LYS A 56 0.64 -16.31 -11.28
C LYS A 56 -0.70 -16.87 -10.80
N VAL A 57 -0.71 -18.12 -10.31
CA VAL A 57 -1.93 -18.81 -9.85
C VAL A 57 -2.20 -18.65 -8.35
N ARG A 58 -1.29 -18.00 -7.60
CA ARG A 58 -1.50 -17.75 -6.17
C ARG A 58 -2.51 -16.62 -6.00
N PRO A 59 -3.63 -16.86 -5.29
CA PRO A 59 -4.56 -15.79 -5.01
C PRO A 59 -3.92 -14.74 -4.09
N VAL A 60 -4.26 -13.48 -4.31
CA VAL A 60 -3.91 -12.38 -3.39
C VAL A 60 -4.90 -12.43 -2.23
N SER A 61 -4.41 -12.45 -0.99
CA SER A 61 -5.28 -12.37 0.19
C SER A 61 -6.08 -11.07 0.16
N PRO A 62 -7.38 -11.08 0.49
CA PRO A 62 -8.15 -9.84 0.59
C PRO A 62 -7.50 -8.89 1.60
N HIS A 63 -7.50 -7.60 1.30
CA HIS A 63 -6.88 -6.57 2.15
C HIS A 63 -7.88 -5.44 2.46
N LEU A 64 -8.20 -4.60 1.48
CA LEU A 64 -9.09 -3.44 1.71
C LEU A 64 -10.54 -3.85 2.01
N SER A 65 -10.99 -5.00 1.49
CA SER A 65 -12.36 -5.48 1.68
C SER A 65 -12.61 -6.09 3.06
N ILE A 66 -11.57 -6.46 3.81
CA ILE A 66 -11.70 -7.13 5.11
C ILE A 66 -11.03 -6.37 6.26
N TYR A 67 -10.22 -5.35 5.97
CA TYR A 67 -9.50 -4.61 7.00
C TYR A 67 -10.45 -3.70 7.78
N GLN A 68 -10.29 -3.65 9.10
CA GLN A 68 -11.12 -2.82 9.96
C GLN A 68 -10.95 -1.33 9.60
N PRO A 69 -12.06 -0.58 9.42
CA PRO A 69 -12.01 0.87 9.30
C PRO A 69 -11.32 1.54 10.48
N GLN A 70 -10.26 2.32 10.21
CA GLN A 70 -9.51 3.07 11.21
C GLN A 70 -9.22 4.49 10.70
N ILE A 71 -9.27 5.47 11.60
CA ILE A 71 -9.02 6.89 11.27
C ILE A 71 -7.64 7.09 10.61
N THR A 72 -6.66 6.25 10.93
CA THR A 72 -5.29 6.31 10.40
C THR A 72 -5.26 6.21 8.87
N TRP A 73 -5.72 5.10 8.32
CA TRP A 73 -5.67 4.87 6.87
C TRP A 73 -6.76 5.63 6.11
N TYR A 74 -7.92 5.91 6.74
CA TYR A 74 -8.94 6.77 6.13
C TYR A 74 -8.46 8.20 5.93
N LEU A 75 -7.86 8.84 6.94
CA LEU A 75 -7.30 10.19 6.77
C LEU A 75 -6.15 10.20 5.77
N SER A 76 -5.33 9.14 5.74
CA SER A 76 -4.27 9.00 4.74
C SER A 76 -4.84 8.89 3.31
N GLY A 77 -5.91 8.11 3.11
CA GLY A 77 -6.62 8.03 1.83
C GLY A 77 -7.26 9.36 1.43
N ALA A 78 -7.96 10.00 2.36
CA ALA A 78 -8.56 11.32 2.16
C ALA A 78 -7.51 12.38 1.81
N HIS A 79 -6.31 12.33 2.39
CA HIS A 79 -5.24 13.28 2.08
C HIS A 79 -4.77 13.16 0.63
N ARG A 80 -4.66 11.93 0.13
CA ARG A 80 -4.36 11.67 -1.30
C ARG A 80 -5.49 12.16 -2.19
N LEU A 81 -6.74 11.81 -1.87
CA LEU A 81 -7.92 12.19 -2.67
C LEU A 81 -8.09 13.71 -2.75
N THR A 82 -7.97 14.41 -1.63
CA THR A 82 -8.06 15.88 -1.57
C THR A 82 -6.90 16.55 -2.31
N GLY A 83 -5.68 15.98 -2.26
CA GLY A 83 -4.53 16.47 -3.03
C GLY A 83 -4.72 16.32 -4.53
N VAL A 84 -5.19 15.15 -4.98
CA VAL A 84 -5.55 14.90 -6.39
C VAL A 84 -6.69 15.81 -6.83
N ALA A 85 -7.71 16.00 -6.00
CA ALA A 85 -8.83 16.89 -6.30
C ALA A 85 -8.37 18.35 -6.47
N ALA A 86 -7.54 18.86 -5.54
CA ALA A 86 -7.03 20.22 -5.61
C ALA A 86 -6.09 20.43 -6.82
N GLY A 87 -5.12 19.53 -7.03
CA GLY A 87 -4.23 19.59 -8.18
C GLY A 87 -4.99 19.41 -9.51
N GLY A 88 -5.92 18.47 -9.55
CA GLY A 88 -6.79 18.23 -10.70
C GLY A 88 -7.65 19.44 -11.04
N ALA A 89 -8.29 20.08 -10.05
CA ALA A 89 -9.05 21.31 -10.25
C ALA A 89 -8.18 22.45 -10.80
N PHE A 90 -6.94 22.59 -10.31
CA PHE A 90 -6.00 23.58 -10.82
C PHE A 90 -5.65 23.32 -12.30
N TYR A 91 -5.22 22.11 -12.65
CA TYR A 91 -4.83 21.79 -14.02
C TYR A 91 -6.02 21.83 -15.00
N LEU A 92 -7.16 21.26 -14.61
CA LEU A 92 -8.37 21.29 -15.43
C LEU A 92 -8.88 22.73 -15.60
N GLY A 93 -8.81 23.55 -14.56
CA GLY A 93 -9.16 24.97 -14.65
C GLY A 93 -8.25 25.74 -15.61
N ALA A 94 -6.95 25.52 -15.55
CA ALA A 94 -5.99 26.14 -16.46
C ALA A 94 -6.20 25.71 -17.92
N LEU A 95 -6.44 24.41 -18.16
CA LEU A 95 -6.74 23.87 -19.48
C LEU A 95 -8.08 24.39 -20.02
N ALA A 96 -9.10 24.46 -19.16
CA ALA A 96 -10.41 25.00 -19.52
C ALA A 96 -10.31 26.47 -19.89
N TYR A 97 -9.56 27.27 -19.12
CA TYR A 97 -9.31 28.67 -19.44
C TYR A 97 -8.62 28.84 -20.81
N LEU A 98 -7.59 28.03 -21.09
CA LEU A 98 -6.88 28.05 -22.37
C LEU A 98 -7.79 27.64 -23.54
N ALA A 99 -8.64 26.64 -23.34
CA ALA A 99 -9.50 26.09 -24.38
C ALA A 99 -10.77 26.92 -24.62
N ALA A 100 -11.21 27.73 -23.63
CA ALA A 100 -12.49 28.43 -23.66
C ALA A 100 -12.73 29.27 -24.95
N PRO A 101 -11.76 30.05 -25.48
CA PRO A 101 -11.97 30.82 -26.70
C PRO A 101 -12.29 29.96 -27.92
N ALA A 102 -11.75 28.73 -28.01
CA ALA A 102 -12.02 27.81 -29.11
C ALA A 102 -13.48 27.32 -29.14
N PHE A 103 -14.18 27.40 -28.01
CA PHE A 103 -15.59 27.04 -27.86
C PHE A 103 -16.51 28.27 -27.78
N GLY A 104 -15.98 29.48 -28.02
CA GLY A 104 -16.73 30.73 -27.89
C GLY A 104 -17.14 31.06 -26.44
N VAL A 105 -16.48 30.45 -25.46
CA VAL A 105 -16.71 30.70 -24.03
C VAL A 105 -15.66 31.69 -23.53
N HIS A 106 -16.07 32.65 -22.72
CA HIS A 106 -15.16 33.60 -22.07
C HIS A 106 -15.14 33.33 -20.57
N VAL A 107 -13.94 33.04 -20.04
CA VAL A 107 -13.69 32.81 -18.62
C VAL A 107 -12.87 33.97 -18.06
N ASP A 108 -13.32 35.19 -18.34
CA ASP A 108 -12.71 36.40 -17.80
C ASP A 108 -13.23 36.71 -16.39
N THR A 109 -12.52 37.61 -15.71
CA THR A 109 -12.86 38.01 -14.34
C THR A 109 -14.27 38.60 -14.23
N ALA A 110 -14.75 39.33 -15.25
CA ALA A 110 -16.07 39.95 -15.22
C ALA A 110 -17.19 38.89 -15.33
N ALA A 111 -17.02 37.89 -16.18
CA ALA A 111 -17.94 36.76 -16.33
C ALA A 111 -18.02 35.93 -15.04
N ILE A 112 -16.87 35.68 -14.38
CA ILE A 112 -16.84 34.96 -13.10
C ILE A 112 -17.56 35.76 -12.00
N ILE A 113 -17.28 37.07 -11.89
CA ILE A 113 -17.92 37.92 -10.88
C ILE A 113 -19.43 38.01 -11.12
N SER A 114 -19.85 38.21 -12.37
CA SER A 114 -21.27 38.30 -12.75
C SER A 114 -22.03 37.01 -12.44
N SER A 115 -21.48 35.85 -12.86
CA SER A 115 -22.08 34.54 -12.58
C SER A 115 -22.12 34.24 -11.08
N ALA A 116 -21.05 34.56 -10.34
CA ALA A 116 -21.03 34.44 -8.89
C ALA A 116 -22.07 35.36 -8.25
N ALA A 117 -22.21 36.62 -8.69
CA ALA A 117 -23.17 37.57 -8.13
C ALA A 117 -24.62 37.11 -8.33
N ALA A 118 -24.95 36.63 -9.53
CA ALA A 118 -26.28 36.13 -9.90
C ALA A 118 -26.66 34.81 -9.22
N ALA A 119 -25.68 34.04 -8.73
CA ALA A 119 -25.96 32.74 -8.11
C ALA A 119 -26.78 32.88 -6.81
N PRO A 120 -27.74 31.97 -6.56
CA PRO A 120 -28.44 31.88 -5.27
C PRO A 120 -27.47 31.69 -4.11
N VAL A 121 -27.84 32.18 -2.92
CA VAL A 121 -26.99 32.07 -1.71
C VAL A 121 -26.61 30.62 -1.43
N ALA A 122 -27.54 29.68 -1.56
CA ALA A 122 -27.26 28.26 -1.38
C ALA A 122 -26.19 27.73 -2.34
N ALA A 123 -26.24 28.14 -3.62
CA ALA A 123 -25.24 27.74 -4.62
C ALA A 123 -23.86 28.34 -4.32
N LYS A 124 -23.80 29.58 -3.84
CA LYS A 124 -22.56 30.24 -3.40
C LYS A 124 -21.93 29.49 -2.23
N VAL A 125 -22.71 29.19 -1.19
CA VAL A 125 -22.24 28.47 0.00
C VAL A 125 -21.77 27.07 -0.37
N LEU A 126 -22.52 26.35 -1.20
CA LEU A 126 -22.15 25.02 -1.67
C LEU A 126 -20.84 25.04 -2.48
N ALA A 127 -20.71 25.98 -3.42
CA ALA A 127 -19.49 26.12 -4.23
C ALA A 127 -18.27 26.43 -3.35
N LYS A 128 -18.41 27.38 -2.41
CA LYS A 128 -17.35 27.71 -1.45
C LYS A 128 -16.98 26.51 -0.58
N ALA A 129 -17.98 25.80 -0.01
CA ALA A 129 -17.74 24.64 0.84
C ALA A 129 -17.04 23.50 0.07
N THR A 130 -17.41 23.27 -1.19
CA THR A 130 -16.83 22.22 -2.05
C THR A 130 -15.35 22.45 -2.31
N VAL A 131 -14.92 23.71 -2.42
CA VAL A 131 -13.50 24.06 -2.58
C VAL A 131 -12.79 24.14 -1.23
N ALA A 132 -13.43 24.73 -0.22
CA ALA A 132 -12.86 24.95 1.10
C ALA A 132 -12.59 23.63 1.84
N ALA A 133 -13.53 22.69 1.87
CA ALA A 133 -13.39 21.44 2.61
C ALA A 133 -12.14 20.63 2.26
N PRO A 134 -11.90 20.27 0.99
CA PRO A 134 -10.70 19.53 0.62
C PRO A 134 -9.43 20.37 0.84
N PHE A 135 -9.47 21.69 0.60
CA PHE A 135 -8.31 22.56 0.78
C PHE A 135 -7.87 22.67 2.25
N VAL A 136 -8.81 22.96 3.17
CA VAL A 136 -8.51 23.06 4.60
C VAL A 136 -8.05 21.72 5.14
N PHE A 137 -8.76 20.63 4.80
CA PHE A 137 -8.36 19.29 5.22
C PHE A 137 -6.96 18.93 4.75
N HIS A 138 -6.66 19.12 3.45
CA HIS A 138 -5.37 18.76 2.88
C HIS A 138 -4.25 19.56 3.51
N SER A 139 -4.47 20.85 3.76
CA SER A 139 -3.49 21.75 4.38
C SER A 139 -3.19 21.34 5.84
N LEU A 140 -4.23 21.17 6.67
CA LEU A 140 -4.07 20.79 8.07
C LEU A 140 -3.47 19.38 8.22
N ASN A 141 -3.97 18.42 7.43
CA ASN A 141 -3.42 17.07 7.46
C ASN A 141 -2.00 17.01 6.87
N GLY A 142 -1.67 17.88 5.91
CA GLY A 142 -0.32 18.06 5.38
C GLY A 142 0.66 18.53 6.45
N VAL A 143 0.29 19.53 7.27
CA VAL A 143 1.09 19.94 8.43
C VAL A 143 1.29 18.77 9.40
N ARG A 144 0.24 18.00 9.69
CA ARG A 144 0.34 16.79 10.52
C ARG A 144 1.34 15.77 9.94
N HIS A 145 1.34 15.56 8.62
CA HIS A 145 2.32 14.69 7.95
C HIS A 145 3.76 15.23 8.07
N LEU A 146 3.98 16.53 7.89
CA LEU A 146 5.30 17.13 8.08
C LEU A 146 5.81 16.99 9.52
N VAL A 147 4.91 17.05 10.51
CA VAL A 147 5.28 16.77 11.92
C VAL A 147 5.68 15.31 12.12
N TRP A 148 5.01 14.36 11.45
CA TRP A 148 5.38 12.95 11.45
C TRP A 148 6.71 12.68 10.74
N ASP A 149 6.99 13.37 9.64
CA ASP A 149 8.27 13.28 8.93
C ASP A 149 9.45 13.77 9.79
N ALA A 150 9.17 14.68 10.73
CA ALA A 150 10.11 15.08 11.78
C ALA A 150 10.18 14.11 12.97
N CYS A 151 9.60 12.90 12.85
CA CYS A 151 9.52 11.86 13.88
C CYS A 151 8.81 12.32 15.18
N LYS A 152 7.87 13.26 15.10
CA LYS A 152 7.09 13.76 16.25
C LYS A 152 5.66 13.24 16.21
N MET A 153 5.04 13.06 17.38
CA MET A 153 3.62 12.66 17.53
C MET A 153 3.24 11.35 16.80
N ILE A 154 4.14 10.37 16.80
CA ILE A 154 3.97 9.07 16.13
C ILE A 154 3.45 7.95 17.05
N ASP A 155 3.22 8.25 18.34
CA ASP A 155 2.54 7.32 19.23
C ASP A 155 1.03 7.27 18.91
N ILE A 156 0.38 6.14 19.21
CA ILE A 156 -1.02 5.90 18.83
C ILE A 156 -1.96 6.96 19.43
N LYS A 157 -1.73 7.40 20.68
CA LYS A 157 -2.58 8.42 21.29
C LYS A 157 -2.48 9.73 20.53
N SER A 158 -1.27 10.21 20.26
CA SER A 158 -1.05 11.43 19.49
C SER A 158 -1.57 11.34 18.05
N VAL A 159 -1.40 10.20 17.39
CA VAL A 159 -1.92 9.97 16.03
C VAL A 159 -3.45 10.14 15.99
N TYR A 160 -4.18 9.62 16.99
CA TYR A 160 -5.63 9.79 17.08
C TYR A 160 -6.01 11.21 17.47
N THR A 161 -5.38 11.79 18.50
CA THR A 161 -5.66 13.17 18.95
C THR A 161 -5.49 14.17 17.80
N THR A 162 -4.41 14.04 17.04
CA THR A 162 -4.12 14.94 15.90
C THR A 162 -5.02 14.67 14.72
N GLY A 163 -5.45 13.41 14.52
CA GLY A 163 -6.48 13.07 13.54
C GLY A 163 -7.81 13.78 13.82
N TYR A 164 -8.30 13.73 15.06
CA TYR A 164 -9.52 14.45 15.44
C TYR A 164 -9.35 15.98 15.41
N ALA A 165 -8.18 16.51 15.78
CA ALA A 165 -7.90 17.94 15.66
C ALA A 165 -7.96 18.41 14.19
N VAL A 166 -7.40 17.65 13.25
CA VAL A 166 -7.50 17.93 11.82
C VAL A 166 -8.96 17.90 11.35
N LEU A 167 -9.75 16.91 11.76
CA LEU A 167 -11.17 16.81 11.39
C LEU A 167 -11.98 18.00 11.93
N GLY A 168 -11.80 18.34 13.21
CA GLY A 168 -12.46 19.49 13.83
C GLY A 168 -12.05 20.82 13.19
N GLY A 169 -10.75 21.03 12.97
CA GLY A 169 -10.22 22.20 12.29
C GLY A 169 -10.71 22.31 10.84
N THR A 170 -10.86 21.19 10.14
CA THR A 170 -11.46 21.14 8.81
C THR A 170 -12.91 21.61 8.84
N ALA A 171 -13.72 21.10 9.75
CA ALA A 171 -15.13 21.47 9.86
C ALA A 171 -15.28 22.98 10.14
N VAL A 172 -14.55 23.51 11.13
CA VAL A 172 -14.59 24.93 11.49
C VAL A 172 -14.07 25.80 10.36
N GLY A 173 -12.92 25.46 9.77
CA GLY A 173 -12.33 26.23 8.67
C GLY A 173 -13.21 26.23 7.42
N THR A 174 -13.83 25.11 7.09
CA THR A 174 -14.77 25.02 5.96
C THR A 174 -15.99 25.90 6.20
N LEU A 175 -16.60 25.84 7.39
CA LEU A 175 -17.76 26.66 7.71
C LEU A 175 -17.43 28.15 7.66
N TYR A 176 -16.29 28.55 8.22
CA TYR A 176 -15.82 29.93 8.14
C TYR A 176 -15.66 30.40 6.69
N LEU A 177 -14.92 29.65 5.87
CA LEU A 177 -14.68 30.01 4.47
C LEU A 177 -15.95 29.97 3.61
N ALA A 178 -16.91 29.10 3.94
CA ALA A 178 -18.16 28.97 3.21
C ALA A 178 -19.16 30.09 3.51
N LEU A 179 -19.15 30.63 4.73
CA LEU A 179 -20.13 31.61 5.22
C LEU A 179 -19.65 33.05 5.19
N MET A 180 -18.32 33.29 5.15
CA MET A 180 -17.74 34.63 5.02
C MET A 180 -17.93 35.23 3.62
#